data_AF-A0A920UDR3-F1
#
_entry.id   AF-A0A920UDR3-F1
#
_cell.length_a   1.000
_cell.length_b   1.000
_cell.length_c   1.000
_cell.angle_alpha   90.00
_cell.angle_beta   90.00
_cell.angle_gamma   90.00
#
_symmetry.space_group_name_H-M   'P 1'
#
loop_
_entity.id
_entity.type
_entity.pdbx_description
1 polymer ?
#
loop_
_entity_poly.entity_id
_entity_poly.type
_entity_poly.pdbx_seq_one_letter_code
_entity_poly.pdbx_strand_id
1 'polypeptide(L)'
;MPEARERGYKKGRFSFNGKEGRCPNCEGQGFHLIEMHFLSDVWVKCDQCKGKRYNRETLAVSYKGFTIADVLEMEISQALEVFSSQPRIKRILKTMEEVGMGYMKLGQAGNTLSGGEAQRLKLSTELARRLEAQHFIFWMSQPRVCMWMMWQDCLKFYTVWWIKVILCLLLNII
;
A
#
# COMPACT_ATOMS: atom_id res chain seq x y z
N MET A 1 18.71 4.91 -5.90
CA MET A 1 18.88 3.64 -6.65
C MET A 1 19.73 3.88 -7.89
N PRO A 2 20.94 3.30 -8.01
CA PRO A 2 21.78 3.47 -9.19
C PRO A 2 21.17 2.79 -10.44
N GLU A 3 20.73 1.53 -10.34
CA GLU A 3 20.17 0.74 -11.46
C GLU A 3 18.96 1.39 -12.13
N ALA A 4 18.07 2.01 -11.34
CA ALA A 4 16.89 2.70 -11.86
C ALA A 4 17.24 4.00 -12.60
N ARG A 5 18.25 4.73 -12.11
CA ARG A 5 18.72 5.98 -12.70
C ARG A 5 19.48 5.72 -14.00
N GLU A 6 20.27 4.66 -14.06
CA GLU A 6 20.97 4.22 -15.28
C GLU A 6 19.99 3.82 -16.41
N ARG A 7 18.87 3.18 -16.05
CA ARG A 7 17.81 2.82 -17.00
C ARG A 7 16.86 3.97 -17.34
N GLY A 8 17.05 5.15 -16.74
CA GLY A 8 16.20 6.32 -16.95
C GLY A 8 14.77 6.17 -16.41
N TYR A 9 14.53 5.24 -15.48
CA TYR A 9 13.19 4.99 -14.96
C TYR A 9 12.72 6.11 -14.05
N LYS A 10 11.58 6.70 -14.42
CA LYS A 10 10.90 7.73 -13.63
C LYS A 10 10.01 7.09 -12.57
N LYS A 11 9.64 7.91 -11.59
CA LYS A 11 8.75 7.55 -10.45
C LYS A 11 7.42 6.94 -10.91
N GLY A 12 6.91 7.37 -12.07
CA GLY A 12 5.68 6.85 -12.66
C GLY A 12 5.74 5.38 -13.08
N ARG A 13 6.93 4.85 -13.41
CA ARG A 13 7.12 3.44 -13.80
C ARG A 13 6.79 2.48 -12.64
N PHE A 14 7.15 2.86 -11.42
CA PHE A 14 6.92 2.05 -10.22
C PHE A 14 5.51 2.23 -9.60
N SER A 15 4.62 2.95 -10.28
CA SER A 15 3.22 3.07 -9.88
C SER A 15 2.41 1.94 -10.51
N PHE A 16 1.70 1.15 -9.70
CA PHE A 16 0.80 0.10 -10.20
C PHE A 16 -0.39 0.67 -10.99
N ASN A 17 -0.74 1.94 -10.79
CA ASN A 17 -1.77 2.63 -11.58
C ASN A 17 -1.22 3.22 -12.89
N GLY A 18 0.10 3.38 -12.98
CA GLY A 18 0.77 3.93 -14.17
C GLY A 18 0.86 2.90 -15.28
N LYS A 19 0.54 3.29 -16.51
CA LYS A 19 0.61 2.39 -17.68
C LYS A 19 2.00 1.83 -17.96
N GLU A 20 3.06 2.54 -17.54
CA GLU A 20 4.42 2.22 -17.96
C GLU A 20 4.96 0.93 -17.31
N GLY A 21 4.86 0.73 -15.99
CA GLY A 21 5.50 -0.43 -15.33
C GLY A 21 4.54 -1.47 -14.74
N ARG A 22 3.23 -1.24 -14.82
CA ARG A 22 2.21 -2.21 -14.39
C ARG A 22 2.15 -3.42 -15.32
N CYS A 23 1.72 -4.56 -14.79
CA CYS A 23 1.44 -5.73 -15.60
C CYS A 23 0.31 -5.41 -16.61
N PRO A 24 0.50 -5.62 -17.92
CA PRO A 24 -0.52 -5.30 -18.91
C PRO A 24 -1.74 -6.21 -18.82
N ASN A 25 -1.57 -7.45 -18.33
CA ASN A 25 -2.65 -8.42 -18.27
C ASN A 25 -3.68 -8.10 -17.18
N CYS A 26 -3.22 -7.80 -15.96
CA CYS A 26 -4.10 -7.50 -14.82
C CYS A 26 -4.19 -6.01 -14.49
N GLU A 27 -3.69 -5.15 -15.36
CA GLU A 27 -3.70 -3.69 -15.20
C GLU A 27 -3.15 -3.17 -13.86
N GLY A 28 -2.24 -3.91 -13.24
CA GLY A 28 -1.66 -3.58 -11.93
C GLY A 28 -2.45 -4.07 -10.71
N GLN A 29 -3.60 -4.74 -10.89
CA GLN A 29 -4.35 -5.32 -9.77
C GLN A 29 -3.64 -6.55 -9.17
N GLY A 30 -3.02 -7.36 -10.01
CA GLY A 30 -2.34 -8.61 -9.63
C GLY A 30 -3.26 -9.83 -9.57
N PHE A 31 -4.58 -9.60 -9.58
CA PHE A 31 -5.63 -10.61 -9.57
C PHE A 31 -6.65 -10.29 -10.66
N HIS A 32 -7.37 -11.32 -11.09
CA HIS A 32 -8.48 -11.24 -12.02
C HIS A 32 -9.76 -11.61 -11.28
N LEU A 33 -10.79 -10.80 -11.43
CA LEU A 33 -12.12 -11.12 -10.95
C LEU A 33 -12.80 -12.00 -11.99
N ILE A 34 -13.13 -13.23 -11.62
CA ILE A 34 -13.93 -14.10 -12.47
C ILE A 34 -15.35 -14.04 -11.95
N GLU A 35 -16.21 -13.38 -12.71
CA GLU A 35 -17.65 -13.34 -12.46
C GLU A 35 -18.25 -14.69 -12.83
N MET A 36 -18.94 -15.33 -11.88
CA MET A 36 -19.63 -16.60 -12.10
C MET A 36 -21.14 -16.39 -11.98
N HIS A 37 -21.92 -16.99 -12.89
CA HIS A 37 -23.36 -16.75 -12.94
C HIS A 37 -24.15 -17.23 -11.70
N PHE A 38 -23.60 -18.19 -10.93
CA PHE A 38 -24.33 -18.85 -9.84
C PHE A 38 -23.61 -18.83 -8.48
N LEU A 39 -22.32 -18.45 -8.46
CA LEU A 39 -21.49 -18.48 -7.26
C LEU A 39 -20.94 -17.08 -7.00
N SER A 40 -20.46 -16.85 -5.77
CA SER A 40 -19.75 -15.63 -5.43
C SER A 40 -18.49 -15.48 -6.27
N ASP A 41 -18.22 -14.25 -6.72
CA ASP A 41 -17.06 -13.94 -7.55
C ASP A 41 -15.75 -14.35 -6.86
N VAL A 42 -14.84 -14.92 -7.65
CA VAL A 42 -13.55 -15.41 -7.14
C VAL A 42 -12.41 -14.59 -7.71
N TRP A 43 -11.49 -14.20 -6.83
CA TRP A 43 -10.25 -13.53 -7.20
C TRP A 43 -9.17 -14.57 -7.52
N VAL A 44 -8.82 -14.69 -8.80
CA VAL A 44 -7.76 -15.59 -9.27
C VAL A 44 -6.47 -14.81 -9.47
N LYS A 45 -5.32 -15.38 -9.08
CA LYS A 45 -4.01 -14.75 -9.30
C LYS A 45 -3.74 -14.61 -10.80
N CYS A 46 -3.20 -13.47 -11.22
CA CYS A 46 -2.83 -13.26 -12.62
C CYS A 46 -1.70 -14.21 -13.04
N ASP A 47 -1.86 -14.92 -14.16
CA ASP A 47 -0.87 -15.91 -14.63
C ASP A 47 0.49 -15.30 -15.02
N GLN A 48 0.47 -14.06 -15.53
CA GLN A 48 1.66 -13.36 -16.03
C GLN A 48 2.55 -12.81 -14.92
N CYS A 49 1.95 -12.10 -13.95
CA CYS A 49 2.71 -11.48 -12.86
C CYS A 49 2.68 -12.29 -11.56
N LYS A 50 1.85 -13.35 -11.47
CA LYS A 50 1.68 -14.20 -10.29
C LYS A 50 1.36 -13.42 -8.99
N GLY A 51 0.65 -12.29 -9.12
CA GLY A 51 0.32 -11.39 -8.00
C GLY A 51 1.30 -10.23 -7.79
N LYS A 52 2.45 -10.19 -8.49
CA LYS A 52 3.48 -9.15 -8.31
C LYS A 52 3.12 -7.77 -8.86
N ARG A 53 1.99 -7.62 -9.58
CA ARG A 53 1.45 -6.37 -10.15
C ARG A 53 2.29 -5.62 -11.20
N TYR A 54 3.59 -5.87 -11.29
CA TYR A 54 4.51 -5.17 -12.21
C TYR A 54 5.01 -6.06 -13.35
N ASN A 55 5.58 -5.43 -14.38
CA ASN A 55 6.28 -6.13 -15.46
C ASN A 55 7.68 -6.62 -15.01
N ARG A 56 8.25 -7.54 -15.80
CA ARG A 56 9.57 -8.15 -15.49
C ARG A 56 10.69 -7.11 -15.44
N GLU A 57 10.64 -6.10 -16.30
CA GLU A 57 11.66 -5.03 -16.35
C GLU A 57 11.69 -4.16 -15.09
N THR A 58 10.51 -3.88 -14.50
CA THR A 58 10.38 -3.10 -13.27
C THR A 58 10.77 -3.94 -12.06
N LEU A 59 10.48 -5.25 -12.09
CA LEU A 59 10.92 -6.19 -11.05
C LEU A 59 12.43 -6.45 -11.07
N ALA A 60 13.11 -6.17 -12.19
CA ALA A 60 14.57 -6.31 -12.28
C ALA A 60 15.34 -5.19 -11.57
N VAL A 61 14.65 -4.21 -10.95
CA VAL A 61 15.26 -3.16 -10.15
C VAL A 61 15.08 -3.50 -8.67
N SER A 62 16.18 -3.45 -7.92
CA SER A 62 16.18 -3.79 -6.50
C SER A 62 16.60 -2.62 -5.61
N TYR A 63 16.07 -2.60 -4.38
CA TYR A 63 16.47 -1.72 -3.28
C TYR A 63 17.01 -2.56 -2.14
N LYS A 64 18.29 -2.42 -1.77
CA LYS A 64 18.87 -3.19 -0.65
C LYS A 64 18.60 -4.71 -0.78
N GLY A 65 18.56 -5.23 -2.01
CA GLY A 65 18.24 -6.63 -2.31
C GLY A 65 16.75 -6.99 -2.45
N PHE A 66 15.83 -6.05 -2.21
CA PHE A 66 14.38 -6.26 -2.33
C PHE A 66 13.80 -5.60 -3.58
N THR A 67 12.98 -6.32 -4.34
CA THR A 67 12.23 -5.72 -5.45
C THR A 67 11.01 -4.95 -4.95
N ILE A 68 10.39 -4.15 -5.81
CA ILE A 68 9.16 -3.43 -5.46
C ILE A 68 8.01 -4.37 -5.06
N ALA A 69 7.94 -5.58 -5.65
CA ALA A 69 6.94 -6.56 -5.27
C ALA A 69 7.21 -7.14 -3.89
N ASP A 70 8.48 -7.42 -3.57
CA ASP A 70 8.86 -7.95 -2.26
C ASP A 70 8.54 -6.93 -1.17
N VAL A 71 8.85 -5.65 -1.39
CA VAL A 71 8.49 -4.56 -0.46
C VAL A 71 6.97 -4.50 -0.20
N LEU A 72 6.15 -4.75 -1.21
CA LEU A 72 4.68 -4.81 -1.04
C LEU A 72 4.23 -6.10 -0.30
N GLU A 73 5.01 -7.18 -0.34
CA GLU A 73 4.67 -8.41 0.38
C GLU A 73 5.16 -8.43 1.83
N MET A 74 6.08 -7.52 2.18
CA MET A 74 6.61 -7.37 3.55
C MET A 74 5.57 -6.80 4.53
N GLU A 75 5.70 -7.22 5.78
CA GLU A 75 4.96 -6.67 6.91
C GLU A 75 5.47 -5.26 7.26
N ILE A 76 4.60 -4.44 7.86
CA ILE A 76 4.95 -3.07 8.28
C ILE A 76 6.11 -3.08 9.28
N SER A 77 6.15 -4.05 10.20
CA SER A 77 7.24 -4.25 11.17
C SER A 77 8.60 -4.44 10.47
N GLN A 78 8.65 -5.37 9.51
CA GLN A 78 9.85 -5.64 8.72
C GLN A 78 10.25 -4.45 7.85
N ALA A 79 9.26 -3.78 7.25
CA ALA A 79 9.51 -2.59 6.43
C ALA A 79 10.12 -1.45 7.25
N LEU A 80 9.78 -1.32 8.54
CA LEU A 80 10.33 -0.29 9.42
C LEU A 80 11.85 -0.43 9.59
N GLU A 81 12.36 -1.67 9.65
CA GLU A 81 13.80 -1.96 9.71
C GLU A 81 14.50 -1.60 8.39
N VAL A 82 13.93 -2.03 7.27
CA VAL A 82 14.48 -1.80 5.91
C VAL A 82 14.53 -0.31 5.58
N PHE A 83 13.51 0.46 5.96
CA PHE A 83 13.39 1.89 5.70
C PHE A 83 13.85 2.79 6.86
N SER A 84 14.58 2.23 7.83
CA SER A 84 15.15 2.98 8.96
C SER A 84 15.99 4.19 8.55
N SER A 85 16.66 4.12 7.39
CA SER A 85 17.48 5.18 6.82
C SER A 85 16.69 6.37 6.27
N GLN A 86 15.36 6.27 6.12
CA GLN A 86 14.53 7.33 5.57
C GLN A 86 13.51 7.85 6.59
N PRO A 87 13.75 9.02 7.22
CA PRO A 87 13.00 9.47 8.39
C PRO A 87 11.53 9.75 8.09
N ARG A 88 11.18 10.21 6.88
CA ARG A 88 9.78 10.47 6.49
C ARG A 88 8.96 9.19 6.43
N ILE A 89 9.51 8.13 5.85
CA ILE A 89 8.87 6.81 5.72
C ILE A 89 8.77 6.17 7.10
N LYS A 90 9.89 6.16 7.84
CA LYS A 90 9.98 5.58 9.17
C LYS A 90 8.90 6.14 10.10
N ARG A 91 8.66 7.46 10.07
CA ARG A 91 7.60 8.09 10.87
C ARG A 91 6.23 7.50 10.56
N ILE A 92 5.87 7.37 9.28
CA ILE A 92 4.58 6.83 8.85
C ILE A 92 4.43 5.36 9.29
N LEU A 93 5.44 4.53 9.02
CA LEU A 93 5.42 3.11 9.41
C LEU A 93 5.35 2.94 10.92
N LYS A 94 6.08 3.77 11.68
CA LYS A 94 6.07 3.75 13.14
C LYS A 94 4.68 4.09 13.69
N THR A 95 4.00 5.10 13.14
CA THR A 95 2.62 5.42 13.55
C THR A 95 1.65 4.27 13.24
N MET A 96 1.82 3.57 12.13
CA MET A 96 1.01 2.38 11.82
C MET A 96 1.27 1.22 12.81
N GLU A 97 2.54 1.02 13.19
CA GLU A 97 2.93 0.02 14.18
C GLU A 97 2.37 0.34 15.58
N GLU A 98 2.46 1.60 16.02
CA GLU A 98 1.93 2.08 17.31
C GLU A 98 0.40 1.89 17.43
N VAL A 99 -0.33 1.96 16.31
CA VAL A 99 -1.78 1.70 16.26
C VAL A 99 -2.10 0.19 16.20
N GLY A 100 -1.07 -0.68 16.14
CA GLY A 100 -1.20 -2.13 16.16
C GLY A 100 -1.51 -2.74 14.81
N MET A 101 -1.00 -2.17 13.71
CA MET A 101 -1.11 -2.73 12.35
C MET A 101 0.22 -3.35 11.86
N GLY A 102 1.17 -3.63 12.75
CA GLY A 102 2.51 -4.11 12.38
C GLY A 102 2.54 -5.40 11.53
N TYR A 103 1.56 -6.29 11.70
CA TYR A 103 1.43 -7.57 10.98
C TYR A 103 0.84 -7.42 9.57
N MET A 104 0.31 -6.24 9.22
CA MET A 104 -0.28 -6.06 7.89
C MET A 104 0.80 -5.90 6.83
N LYS A 105 0.53 -6.45 5.64
CA LYS A 105 1.41 -6.33 4.49
C LYS A 105 1.24 -4.97 3.80
N LEU A 106 2.34 -4.39 3.32
CA LEU A 106 2.36 -3.12 2.58
C LEU A 106 1.71 -3.16 1.19
N GLY A 107 1.24 -4.31 0.74
CA GLY A 107 0.58 -4.56 -0.55
C GLY A 107 -0.83 -5.12 -0.46
N GLN A 108 -1.30 -5.42 0.76
CA GLN A 108 -2.63 -5.95 1.05
C GLN A 108 -3.73 -5.09 0.43
N ALA A 109 -4.69 -5.74 -0.21
CA ALA A 109 -5.80 -5.06 -0.84
C ALA A 109 -6.78 -4.56 0.22
N GLY A 110 -7.20 -3.29 0.11
CA GLY A 110 -8.06 -2.64 1.12
C GLY A 110 -9.42 -3.32 1.31
N ASN A 111 -9.89 -4.10 0.33
CA ASN A 111 -11.12 -4.88 0.42
C ASN A 111 -11.04 -6.09 1.37
N THR A 112 -9.82 -6.51 1.75
CA THR A 112 -9.61 -7.64 2.69
C THR A 112 -9.54 -7.19 4.15
N LEU A 113 -9.64 -5.88 4.42
CA LEU A 113 -9.53 -5.33 5.76
C LEU A 113 -10.83 -5.48 6.54
N SER A 114 -10.72 -5.89 7.79
CA SER A 114 -11.80 -5.84 8.75
C SER A 114 -12.17 -4.37 9.06
N GLY A 115 -13.42 -4.15 9.48
CA GLY A 115 -13.88 -2.80 9.85
C GLY A 115 -13.01 -2.15 10.94
N GLY A 116 -12.51 -2.93 11.91
CA GLY A 116 -11.61 -2.45 12.96
C GLY A 116 -10.21 -2.10 12.45
N GLU A 117 -9.69 -2.79 11.43
CA GLU A 117 -8.43 -2.44 10.76
C GLU A 117 -8.57 -1.17 9.94
N ALA A 118 -9.67 -1.03 9.18
CA ALA A 118 -9.95 0.19 8.42
C ALA A 118 -10.04 1.42 9.33
N GLN A 119 -10.68 1.29 10.50
CA GLN A 119 -10.77 2.36 11.49
C GLN A 119 -9.41 2.71 12.08
N ARG A 120 -8.61 1.70 12.46
CA ARG A 120 -7.24 1.89 12.96
C ARG A 120 -6.34 2.59 11.93
N LEU A 121 -6.47 2.24 10.65
CA LEU A 121 -5.75 2.91 9.59
C LEU A 121 -6.12 4.39 9.47
N LYS A 122 -7.42 4.71 9.55
CA LYS A 122 -7.89 6.09 9.54
C LYS A 122 -7.32 6.88 10.72
N LEU A 123 -7.29 6.27 11.91
CA LEU A 123 -6.67 6.85 13.10
C LEU A 123 -5.17 7.11 12.89
N SER A 124 -4.43 6.13 12.34
CA SER A 124 -3.00 6.28 12.07
C SER A 124 -2.71 7.43 11.09
N THR A 125 -3.59 7.65 10.11
CA THR A 125 -3.48 8.74 9.14
C THR A 125 -3.65 10.11 9.80
N GLU A 126 -4.64 10.24 10.68
CA GLU A 126 -4.86 11.48 11.44
C GLU A 126 -3.72 11.76 12.42
N LEU A 127 -3.20 10.73 13.11
CA LEU A 127 -2.04 10.86 14.00
C LEU A 127 -0.79 11.29 13.24
N ALA A 128 -0.54 10.71 12.06
CA ALA A 128 0.59 11.07 11.20
C ALA A 128 0.48 12.52 10.67
N ARG A 129 -0.73 13.05 10.49
CA ARG A 129 -0.99 14.43 10.04
C ARG A 129 -0.90 15.48 11.16
N ARG A 130 -1.15 15.08 12.42
CA ARG A 130 -1.38 16.00 13.54
C ARG A 130 -0.17 16.31 14.43
N LEU A 131 1.00 15.73 14.18
CA LEU A 131 2.24 16.16 14.86
C LEU A 131 2.63 17.62 14.56
N GLU A 132 1.86 18.34 13.74
CA GLU A 132 2.05 19.77 13.41
C GLU A 132 0.99 20.71 14.03
N ALA A 133 -0.10 20.23 14.67
CA ALA A 133 -1.16 21.12 15.19
C ALA A 133 -1.74 20.70 16.55
N GLN A 134 -1.85 21.68 17.45
CA GLN A 134 -2.31 21.55 18.84
C GLN A 134 -3.79 21.10 18.99
N HIS A 135 -4.02 20.24 20.00
CA HIS A 135 -5.26 19.86 20.69
C HIS A 135 -6.56 19.72 19.88
N PHE A 136 -6.91 18.48 19.49
CA PHE A 136 -8.25 18.09 19.02
C PHE A 136 -8.71 16.80 19.70
N ILE A 137 -9.93 16.79 20.24
CA ILE A 137 -10.57 15.61 20.84
C ILE A 137 -11.29 14.83 19.73
N PHE A 138 -10.91 13.57 19.52
CA PHE A 138 -11.64 12.63 18.67
C PHE A 138 -12.61 11.82 19.54
N TRP A 139 -13.91 12.01 19.34
CA TRP A 139 -14.93 11.15 19.95
C TRP A 139 -15.36 10.08 18.94
N MET A 140 -14.97 8.84 19.17
CA MET A 140 -15.45 7.69 18.39
C MET A 140 -16.46 6.92 19.23
N SER A 141 -17.75 7.06 18.92
CA SER A 141 -18.77 6.21 19.53
C SER A 141 -18.83 4.86 18.81
N GLN A 142 -18.66 3.79 19.57
CA GLN A 142 -18.88 2.38 19.20
C GLN A 142 -17.97 1.83 18.07
N PRO A 143 -16.82 1.17 18.39
CA PRO A 143 -15.88 0.61 17.41
C PRO A 143 -16.40 -0.59 16.60
N ARG A 144 -17.69 -0.95 16.70
CA ARG A 144 -18.25 -2.16 16.08
C ARG A 144 -19.31 -1.90 15.01
N VAL A 145 -19.89 -0.71 14.89
CA VAL A 145 -21.06 -0.51 14.00
C VAL A 145 -21.06 0.87 13.35
N CYS A 146 -20.41 0.95 12.18
CA CYS A 146 -20.65 1.95 11.13
C CYS A 146 -20.05 1.40 9.81
N MET A 147 -20.57 0.28 9.32
CA MET A 147 -19.96 -0.51 8.23
C MET A 147 -20.19 0.09 6.82
N TRP A 148 -21.27 0.85 6.59
CA TRP A 148 -21.72 1.16 5.22
C TRP A 148 -21.26 2.52 4.65
N MET A 149 -21.30 3.61 5.42
CA MET A 149 -20.82 4.93 4.91
C MET A 149 -19.29 5.07 4.93
N MET A 150 -18.57 4.29 5.75
CA MET A 150 -17.13 4.45 5.91
C MET A 150 -16.29 3.72 4.84
N TRP A 151 -16.88 2.76 4.12
CA TRP A 151 -16.17 1.88 3.18
C TRP A 151 -15.80 2.57 1.87
N GLN A 152 -16.68 3.39 1.28
CA GLN A 152 -16.36 4.12 0.05
C GLN A 152 -15.30 5.20 0.27
N ASP A 153 -15.32 5.86 1.42
CA ASP A 153 -14.28 6.82 1.78
C ASP A 153 -12.96 6.12 2.13
N CYS A 154 -13.00 4.97 2.82
CA CYS A 154 -11.79 4.17 3.06
C CYS A 154 -11.15 3.67 1.77
N LEU A 155 -11.90 3.22 0.76
CA LEU A 155 -11.29 2.77 -0.51
C LEU A 155 -10.59 3.92 -1.25
N LYS A 156 -11.20 5.12 -1.29
CA LYS A 156 -10.58 6.32 -1.87
C LYS A 156 -9.40 6.82 -1.02
N PHE A 157 -9.49 6.80 0.30
CA PHE A 157 -8.39 7.19 1.20
C PHE A 157 -7.26 6.17 1.20
N TYR A 158 -7.54 4.87 1.26
CA TYR A 158 -6.55 3.80 1.24
C TYR A 158 -5.78 3.86 -0.06
N THR A 159 -6.47 3.91 -1.21
CA THR A 159 -5.79 4.03 -2.51
C THR A 159 -4.98 5.32 -2.60
N VAL A 160 -5.54 6.49 -2.29
CA VAL A 160 -4.79 7.77 -2.40
C VAL A 160 -3.64 7.88 -1.39
N TRP A 161 -3.81 7.39 -0.17
CA TRP A 161 -2.81 7.50 0.89
C TRP A 161 -1.72 6.44 0.75
N TRP A 162 -2.06 5.20 0.36
CA TRP A 162 -1.04 4.23 -0.02
C TRP A 162 -0.31 4.59 -1.30
N ILE A 163 -1.00 5.15 -2.31
CA ILE A 163 -0.33 5.72 -3.46
C ILE A 163 0.63 6.80 -2.98
N LYS A 164 0.26 7.65 -2.00
CA LYS A 164 1.18 8.65 -1.42
C LYS A 164 2.31 8.02 -0.60
N VAL A 165 2.07 6.99 0.20
CA VAL A 165 3.12 6.30 0.99
C VAL A 165 4.08 5.59 0.05
N ILE A 166 3.58 4.83 -0.92
CA ILE A 166 4.36 4.14 -1.96
C ILE A 166 5.03 5.14 -2.90
N LEU A 167 4.37 6.22 -3.32
CA LEU A 167 5.04 7.32 -4.02
C LEU A 167 6.10 7.95 -3.13
N CYS A 168 5.89 8.15 -1.83
CA CYS A 168 6.86 8.79 -0.94
C CYS A 168 8.04 7.86 -0.62
N LEU A 169 7.79 6.54 -0.54
CA LEU A 169 8.78 5.47 -0.57
C LEU A 169 9.64 5.63 -1.84
N LEU A 170 9.01 5.66 -3.02
CA LEU A 170 9.69 5.71 -4.31
C LEU A 170 10.32 7.09 -4.64
N LEU A 171 9.70 8.20 -4.21
CA LEU A 171 10.10 9.59 -4.47
C LEU A 171 11.38 9.98 -3.72
N ASN A 172 11.66 9.33 -2.59
CA ASN A 172 12.88 9.56 -1.80
C ASN A 172 13.97 8.49 -2.06
N ILE A 173 13.64 7.40 -2.76
CA ILE A 173 14.58 6.34 -3.13
C ILE A 173 15.23 6.61 -4.51
N ILE A 174 14.54 7.35 -5.38
CA ILE A 174 15.05 7.92 -6.65
C ILE A 174 15.58 9.32 -6.40
#